data_AF-A0A2H1WUT1-F1
#
_entry.id   AF-A0A2H1WUT1-F1
#
_cell.length_a   1.000
_cell.length_b   1.000
_cell.length_c   1.000
_cell.angle_alpha   90.00
_cell.angle_beta   90.00
_cell.angle_gamma   90.00
#
_symmetry.space_group_name_H-M   'P 1'
#
loop_
_entity.id
_entity.type
_entity.pdbx_description
1 polymer ?
#
loop_
_entity_poly.entity_id
_entity_poly.type
_entity_poly.pdbx_seq_one_letter_code
_entity_poly.pdbx_strand_id
1 'polypeptide(L)'
;LTIHSSVHTYIQRFQVQSKGLKFGIYEDYGNYTCAGYPGVLGHEAVDVATFAEWEVDYVKLDGCGAPDPDKGYPMFGKHLNATGRPMLYSCSWPAYQSHPNYLAIAESCNIWRNYADIANSWHSVVGIMKWFGDHQDEFAKFAGPGNFNDPDMLVIGNSGLTVDQARVQMAVWSILAAPLIMSADLSTMKPEFKEILLNRDVIAVNQDVLGKQGLRVWTSDDKK
;
A
#
# COMPACT_ATOMS: atom_id res chain seq x y z
N LEU A 1 -17.53 12.78 25.21
CA LEU A 1 -17.75 11.35 24.91
C LEU A 1 -16.43 10.72 24.41
N THR A 2 -15.33 11.01 25.11
CA THR A 2 -13.96 10.93 24.56
C THR A 2 -13.10 9.87 25.25
N ILE A 3 -13.69 9.09 26.16
CA ILE A 3 -12.96 8.12 27.00
C ILE A 3 -13.05 6.69 26.42
N HIS A 4 -13.98 6.43 25.50
CA HIS A 4 -14.19 5.06 24.99
C HIS A 4 -13.38 4.68 23.75
N SER A 5 -13.00 5.62 22.87
CA SER A 5 -12.19 5.28 21.68
C SER A 5 -10.71 5.07 22.03
N SER A 6 -10.16 5.92 22.91
CA SER A 6 -8.74 5.90 23.29
C SER A 6 -8.33 4.62 24.02
N VAL A 7 -9.20 4.03 24.85
CA VAL A 7 -8.90 2.76 25.54
C VAL A 7 -8.85 1.57 24.58
N HIS A 8 -9.71 1.54 23.56
CA HIS A 8 -9.77 0.40 22.63
C HIS A 8 -8.57 0.35 21.68
N THR A 9 -8.17 1.51 21.14
CA THR A 9 -6.96 1.61 20.31
C THR A 9 -5.70 1.34 21.12
N TYR A 10 -5.64 1.79 22.37
CA TYR A 10 -4.53 1.48 23.28
C TYR A 10 -4.39 -0.04 23.51
N ILE A 11 -5.49 -0.76 23.73
CA ILE A 11 -5.47 -2.22 23.91
C ILE A 11 -4.99 -2.93 22.63
N GLN A 12 -5.48 -2.53 21.46
CA GLN A 12 -5.05 -3.12 20.18
C GLN A 12 -3.56 -2.88 19.91
N ARG A 13 -3.07 -1.64 20.14
CA ARG A 13 -1.64 -1.30 20.05
C ARG A 13 -0.79 -2.18 20.98
N PHE A 14 -1.12 -2.26 22.27
CA PHE A 14 -0.33 -3.04 23.23
C PHE A 14 -0.22 -4.51 22.81
N GLN A 15 -1.28 -5.06 22.24
CA GLN A 15 -1.27 -6.44 21.74
C GLN A 15 -0.39 -6.61 20.50
N VAL A 16 -0.35 -5.63 19.59
CA VAL A 16 0.50 -5.67 18.37
C VAL A 16 1.97 -5.45 18.73
N GLN A 17 2.29 -4.38 19.47
CA GLN A 17 3.66 -4.02 19.80
C GLN A 17 4.31 -5.03 20.77
N SER A 18 3.57 -5.62 21.71
CA SER A 18 4.09 -6.68 22.58
C SER A 18 4.51 -7.95 21.83
N LYS A 19 4.10 -8.10 20.56
CA LYS A 19 4.50 -9.18 19.66
C LYS A 19 5.66 -8.78 18.73
N GLY A 20 6.25 -7.59 18.90
CA GLY A 20 7.31 -7.07 18.03
C GLY A 20 6.82 -6.64 16.65
N LEU A 21 5.51 -6.40 16.49
CA LEU A 21 4.89 -5.97 15.24
C LEU A 21 4.60 -4.46 15.26
N LYS A 22 4.34 -3.91 14.07
CA LYS A 22 3.96 -2.50 13.84
C LYS A 22 2.47 -2.37 13.58
N PHE A 23 1.89 -1.24 13.96
CA PHE A 23 0.45 -0.99 13.83
C PHE A 23 0.16 0.03 12.72
N GLY A 24 -0.75 -0.32 11.81
CA GLY A 24 -1.19 0.57 10.71
C GLY A 24 -2.65 0.98 10.85
N ILE A 25 -2.98 2.17 10.35
CA ILE A 25 -4.34 2.70 10.27
C ILE A 25 -4.68 3.16 8.85
N TYR A 26 -5.97 3.32 8.60
CA TYR A 26 -6.53 3.79 7.34
C TYR A 26 -7.32 5.08 7.60
N GLU A 27 -7.22 6.02 6.66
CA GLU A 27 -8.09 7.18 6.55
C GLU A 27 -8.29 7.57 5.08
N ASP A 28 -9.12 8.58 4.82
CA ASP A 28 -9.39 9.13 3.49
C ASP A 28 -9.25 10.65 3.45
N TYR A 29 -8.57 11.19 2.44
CA TYR A 29 -8.48 12.63 2.18
C TYR A 29 -9.77 13.20 1.57
N GLY A 30 -10.88 13.04 2.27
CA GLY A 30 -12.21 13.49 1.87
C GLY A 30 -13.08 13.79 3.09
N ASN A 31 -14.34 14.19 2.86
CA ASN A 31 -15.33 14.33 3.94
C ASN A 31 -15.73 12.97 4.53
N TYR A 32 -15.66 11.93 3.69
CA TYR A 32 -15.98 10.56 4.05
C TYR A 32 -14.98 9.62 3.39
N THR A 33 -14.65 8.53 4.08
CA THR A 33 -13.99 7.37 3.48
C THR A 33 -14.82 6.78 2.34
N CYS A 34 -14.20 6.00 1.47
CA CYS A 34 -14.90 5.25 0.42
C CYS A 34 -16.06 4.37 0.96
N ALA A 35 -16.00 3.96 2.24
CA ALA A 35 -17.03 3.17 2.91
C ALA A 35 -18.08 4.02 3.68
N GLY A 36 -18.00 5.35 3.62
CA GLY A 36 -18.97 6.28 4.22
C GLY A 36 -18.73 6.66 5.68
N TYR A 37 -17.61 6.24 6.28
CA TYR A 37 -17.15 6.73 7.60
C TYR A 37 -16.53 8.12 7.50
N PRO A 38 -16.39 8.90 8.61
CA PRO A 38 -15.76 10.22 8.58
C PRO A 38 -14.36 10.17 7.96
N GLY A 39 -14.04 11.12 7.07
CA GLY A 39 -12.69 11.33 6.54
C GLY A 39 -11.99 12.55 7.15
N VAL A 40 -10.74 12.80 6.76
CA VAL A 40 -9.85 13.76 7.47
C VAL A 40 -9.98 15.22 7.02
N LEU A 41 -10.75 15.51 5.97
CA LEU A 41 -10.77 16.85 5.35
C LEU A 41 -11.22 17.92 6.37
N GLY A 42 -10.36 18.92 6.60
CA GLY A 42 -10.59 19.98 7.60
C GLY A 42 -10.26 19.59 9.05
N HIS A 43 -9.86 18.35 9.28
CA HIS A 43 -9.47 17.78 10.58
C HIS A 43 -8.06 17.19 10.59
N GLU A 44 -7.28 17.40 9.52
CA GLU A 44 -6.02 16.72 9.23
C GLU A 44 -5.03 16.81 10.40
N ALA A 45 -4.86 18.00 10.99
CA ALA A 45 -3.92 18.20 12.09
C ALA A 45 -4.33 17.47 13.38
N VAL A 46 -5.64 17.37 13.66
CA VAL A 46 -6.16 16.69 14.85
C VAL A 46 -6.05 15.18 14.68
N ASP A 47 -6.41 14.67 13.50
CA ASP A 47 -6.36 13.24 13.21
C ASP A 47 -4.92 12.73 13.20
N VAL A 48 -4.00 13.47 12.58
CA VAL A 48 -2.57 13.13 12.60
C VAL A 48 -1.97 13.20 14.00
N ALA A 49 -2.34 14.19 14.82
CA ALA A 49 -1.90 14.22 16.22
C ALA A 49 -2.43 13.00 17.00
N THR A 50 -3.67 12.58 16.71
CA THR A 50 -4.28 11.38 17.28
C THR A 50 -3.53 10.11 16.86
N PHE A 51 -3.12 9.99 15.59
CA PHE A 51 -2.31 8.85 15.13
C PHE A 51 -0.96 8.77 15.84
N ALA A 52 -0.32 9.93 16.05
CA ALA A 52 0.93 9.99 16.78
C ALA A 52 0.75 9.63 18.26
N GLU A 53 -0.30 10.12 18.92
CA GLU A 53 -0.67 9.75 20.30
C GLU A 53 -0.93 8.24 20.44
N TRP A 54 -1.60 7.65 19.45
CA TRP A 54 -1.86 6.21 19.39
C TRP A 54 -0.65 5.38 18.97
N GLU A 55 0.47 6.05 18.67
CA GLU A 55 1.71 5.43 18.21
C GLU A 55 1.54 4.57 16.96
N VAL A 56 0.75 5.03 16.00
CA VAL A 56 0.63 4.41 14.68
C VAL A 56 2.00 4.39 13.96
N ASP A 57 2.29 3.34 13.21
CA ASP A 57 3.55 3.18 12.45
C ASP A 57 3.35 3.29 10.93
N TYR A 58 2.12 3.17 10.46
CA TYR A 58 1.74 3.15 9.04
C TYR A 58 0.38 3.83 8.86
N VAL A 59 0.26 4.74 7.90
CA VAL A 59 -1.00 5.42 7.56
C VAL A 59 -1.27 5.24 6.06
N LYS A 60 -2.35 4.54 5.72
CA LYS A 60 -2.93 4.58 4.37
C LYS A 60 -3.91 5.74 4.29
N LEU A 61 -3.74 6.62 3.32
CA LEU A 61 -4.67 7.71 3.03
C LEU A 61 -5.30 7.50 1.65
N ASP A 62 -6.59 7.23 1.65
CA ASP A 62 -7.41 7.08 0.45
C ASP A 62 -7.86 8.44 -0.11
N GLY A 63 -8.59 8.43 -1.23
CA GLY A 63 -8.92 9.64 -1.97
C GLY A 63 -10.38 9.78 -2.42
N CYS A 64 -11.33 9.07 -1.81
CA CYS A 64 -12.73 9.16 -2.21
C CYS A 64 -13.31 10.55 -1.90
N GLY A 65 -13.63 11.31 -2.94
CA GLY A 65 -14.17 12.65 -2.79
C GLY A 65 -13.13 13.71 -2.40
N ALA A 66 -11.84 13.42 -2.61
CA ALA A 66 -10.76 14.37 -2.41
C ALA A 66 -10.89 15.59 -3.33
N PRO A 67 -10.96 16.83 -2.82
CA PRO A 67 -11.20 18.01 -3.65
C PRO A 67 -9.96 18.50 -4.43
N ASP A 68 -8.77 18.41 -3.83
CA ASP A 68 -7.50 18.86 -4.43
C ASP A 68 -6.37 17.93 -3.95
N PRO A 69 -6.25 16.72 -4.53
CA PRO A 69 -5.25 15.74 -4.09
C PRO A 69 -3.81 16.26 -4.26
N ASP A 70 -3.55 17.10 -5.26
CA ASP A 70 -2.22 17.65 -5.52
C ASP A 70 -1.71 18.58 -4.41
N LYS A 71 -2.62 19.19 -3.65
CA LYS A 71 -2.28 19.94 -2.43
C LYS A 71 -2.45 19.08 -1.18
N GLY A 72 -3.48 18.25 -1.16
CA GLY A 72 -3.91 17.51 0.02
C GLY A 72 -2.90 16.50 0.53
N TYR A 73 -2.45 15.61 -0.35
CA TYR A 73 -1.51 14.55 0.02
C TYR A 73 -0.16 15.10 0.51
N PRO A 74 0.50 16.05 -0.18
CA PRO A 74 1.73 16.66 0.34
C PRO A 74 1.52 17.40 1.68
N MET A 75 0.39 18.08 1.86
CA MET A 75 0.08 18.76 3.13
C MET A 75 -0.13 17.77 4.27
N PHE A 76 -0.85 16.68 4.02
CA PHE A 76 -1.05 15.62 5.00
C PHE A 76 0.28 14.94 5.38
N GLY A 77 1.16 14.67 4.41
CA GLY A 77 2.53 14.20 4.67
C GLY A 77 3.35 15.16 5.54
N LYS A 78 3.21 16.48 5.35
CA LYS A 78 3.83 17.49 6.24
C LYS A 78 3.26 17.44 7.66
N HIS A 79 1.94 17.22 7.81
CA HIS A 79 1.34 17.03 9.13
C HIS A 79 1.92 15.80 9.83
N LEU A 80 2.04 14.66 9.13
CA LEU A 80 2.64 13.44 9.68
C LEU A 80 4.06 13.72 10.19
N ASN A 81 4.90 14.35 9.37
CA ASN A 81 6.27 14.71 9.74
C ASN A 81 6.34 15.67 10.93
N ALA A 82 5.42 16.63 11.03
CA ALA A 82 5.40 17.61 12.12
C ALA A 82 5.13 16.99 13.50
N THR A 83 4.58 15.78 13.56
CA THR A 83 4.40 15.05 14.83
C THR A 83 5.73 14.57 15.44
N GLY A 84 6.80 14.49 14.64
CA GLY A 84 8.08 13.91 15.04
C GLY A 84 8.08 12.39 15.18
N ARG A 85 6.94 11.71 14.98
CA ARG A 85 6.86 10.25 14.98
C ARG A 85 7.01 9.70 13.56
N PRO A 86 7.97 8.80 13.30
CA PRO A 86 8.06 8.12 12.00
C PRO A 86 6.81 7.27 11.74
N MET A 87 6.09 7.58 10.67
CA MET A 87 4.92 6.85 10.18
C MET A 87 5.11 6.63 8.68
N LEU A 88 5.06 5.38 8.23
CA LEU A 88 5.09 5.06 6.80
C LEU A 88 3.82 5.61 6.16
N TYR A 89 3.99 6.48 5.15
CA TYR A 89 2.87 7.12 4.47
C TYR A 89 2.53 6.43 3.14
N SER A 90 1.36 5.78 3.09
CA SER A 90 0.83 5.09 1.93
C SER A 90 -0.26 5.92 1.27
N CYS A 91 -0.01 6.39 0.05
CA CYS A 91 -0.89 7.32 -0.64
C CYS A 91 -1.72 6.62 -1.73
N SER A 92 -3.05 6.76 -1.73
CA SER A 92 -3.85 6.38 -2.90
C SER A 92 -3.84 7.44 -4.02
N TRP A 93 -3.12 8.56 -3.82
CA TRP A 93 -3.12 9.75 -4.69
C TRP A 93 -3.15 9.45 -6.21
N PRO A 94 -2.19 8.71 -6.81
CA PRO A 94 -2.20 8.52 -8.25
C PRO A 94 -3.40 7.71 -8.77
N ALA A 95 -3.98 6.79 -7.99
CA ALA A 95 -5.15 6.01 -8.40
C ALA A 95 -6.42 6.87 -8.59
N TYR A 96 -6.48 8.06 -7.98
CA TYR A 96 -7.60 8.99 -8.08
C TYR A 96 -7.33 10.13 -9.09
N GLN A 97 -6.32 9.99 -9.94
CA GLN A 97 -5.95 11.01 -10.94
C GLN A 97 -5.74 10.42 -12.33
N SER A 98 -5.97 11.25 -13.36
CA SER A 98 -5.70 10.88 -14.75
C SER A 98 -4.26 11.15 -15.19
N HIS A 99 -3.61 12.16 -14.60
CA HIS A 99 -2.24 12.58 -14.97
C HIS A 99 -1.41 12.84 -13.71
N PRO A 100 -1.06 11.79 -12.94
CA PRO A 100 -0.33 11.94 -11.69
C PRO A 100 1.09 12.48 -11.89
N ASN A 101 1.51 13.39 -11.00
CA ASN A 101 2.88 13.88 -10.95
C ASN A 101 3.75 12.97 -10.06
N TYR A 102 4.34 11.93 -10.64
CA TYR A 102 5.13 10.95 -9.89
C TYR A 102 6.37 11.50 -9.18
N LEU A 103 6.93 12.63 -9.64
CA LEU A 103 8.02 13.30 -8.91
C LEU A 103 7.52 13.83 -7.55
N ALA A 104 6.41 14.58 -7.57
CA ALA A 104 5.81 15.12 -6.35
C ALA A 104 5.30 14.02 -5.40
N ILE A 105 4.76 12.94 -5.97
CA ILE A 105 4.31 11.76 -5.20
C ILE A 105 5.51 11.11 -4.50
N ALA A 106 6.61 10.85 -5.22
CA ALA A 106 7.81 10.23 -4.63
C ALA A 106 8.49 11.11 -3.56
N GLU A 107 8.40 12.44 -3.68
CA GLU A 107 8.88 13.37 -2.65
C GLU A 107 7.97 13.41 -1.40
N SER A 108 6.71 12.98 -1.52
CA SER A 108 5.70 13.11 -0.47
C SER A 108 5.34 11.80 0.24
N CYS A 109 5.42 10.67 -0.46
CA CYS A 109 4.84 9.39 -0.05
C CYS A 109 5.89 8.28 0.01
N ASN A 110 5.76 7.35 0.96
CA ASN A 110 6.65 6.20 1.02
C ASN A 110 6.25 5.07 0.08
N ILE A 111 4.95 4.89 -0.13
CA ILE A 111 4.40 4.00 -1.14
C ILE A 111 3.15 4.65 -1.75
N TRP A 112 2.78 4.29 -2.98
CA TRP A 112 1.55 4.81 -3.58
C TRP A 112 0.83 3.80 -4.48
N ARG A 113 -0.49 3.74 -4.34
CA ARG A 113 -1.37 2.92 -5.19
C ARG A 113 -1.54 3.58 -6.56
N ASN A 114 -1.01 2.94 -7.61
CA ASN A 114 -1.06 3.49 -8.97
C ASN A 114 -2.38 3.23 -9.68
N TYR A 115 -3.03 2.10 -9.40
CA TYR A 115 -4.10 1.55 -10.23
C TYR A 115 -5.27 1.02 -9.38
N ALA A 116 -6.27 0.44 -10.04
CA ALA A 116 -7.49 -0.09 -9.45
C ALA A 116 -7.23 -1.12 -8.34
N ASP A 117 -8.20 -1.26 -7.45
CA ASP A 117 -8.17 -2.24 -6.36
C ASP A 117 -8.08 -3.68 -6.88
N ILE A 118 -7.28 -4.48 -6.19
CA ILE A 118 -7.19 -5.90 -6.42
C ILE A 118 -8.42 -6.61 -5.87
N ALA A 119 -8.99 -7.47 -6.70
CA ALA A 119 -10.03 -8.41 -6.31
C ALA A 119 -9.43 -9.80 -6.13
N ASN A 120 -10.07 -10.64 -5.30
CA ASN A 120 -9.70 -12.03 -5.09
C ASN A 120 -10.02 -12.90 -6.34
N SER A 121 -9.33 -12.66 -7.45
CA SER A 121 -9.50 -13.37 -8.72
C SER A 121 -8.24 -13.28 -9.58
N TRP A 122 -7.98 -14.33 -10.37
CA TRP A 122 -6.88 -14.32 -11.33
C TRP A 122 -6.98 -13.19 -12.37
N HIS A 123 -8.20 -12.86 -12.79
CA HIS A 123 -8.43 -11.79 -13.77
C HIS A 123 -7.91 -10.43 -13.26
N SER A 124 -8.16 -10.11 -11.98
CA SER A 124 -7.68 -8.86 -11.38
C SER A 124 -6.15 -8.83 -11.27
N VAL A 125 -5.52 -9.93 -10.82
CA VAL A 125 -4.05 -10.04 -10.75
C VAL A 125 -3.42 -9.78 -12.12
N VAL A 126 -3.92 -10.45 -13.16
CA VAL A 126 -3.41 -10.27 -14.53
C VAL A 126 -3.67 -8.85 -15.05
N GLY A 127 -4.83 -8.26 -14.73
CA GLY A 127 -5.16 -6.89 -15.12
C GLY A 127 -4.17 -5.87 -14.55
N ILE A 128 -3.84 -5.99 -13.27
CA ILE A 128 -2.85 -5.13 -12.60
C ILE A 128 -1.47 -5.35 -13.21
N MET A 129 -1.02 -6.61 -13.36
CA MET A 129 0.28 -6.92 -13.98
C MET A 129 0.42 -6.33 -15.39
N LYS A 130 -0.65 -6.45 -16.20
CA LYS A 130 -0.68 -5.91 -17.55
C LYS A 130 -0.58 -4.38 -17.50
N TRP A 131 -1.39 -3.72 -16.68
CA TRP A 131 -1.39 -2.26 -16.57
C TRP A 131 -0.02 -1.74 -16.12
N PHE A 132 0.59 -2.35 -15.11
CA PHE A 132 1.93 -1.99 -14.64
C PHE A 132 2.99 -2.13 -15.75
N GLY A 133 2.95 -3.22 -16.52
CA GLY A 133 3.88 -3.42 -17.63
C GLY A 133 3.63 -2.48 -18.81
N ASP A 134 2.39 -2.05 -19.05
CA ASP A 134 2.03 -1.14 -20.15
C ASP A 134 2.39 0.33 -19.84
N HIS A 135 2.42 0.73 -18.56
CA HIS A 135 2.64 2.11 -18.12
C HIS A 135 3.98 2.30 -17.36
N GLN A 136 4.85 1.28 -17.34
CA GLN A 136 6.07 1.26 -16.52
C GLN A 136 6.99 2.47 -16.76
N ASP A 137 7.04 3.01 -17.98
CA ASP A 137 7.92 4.15 -18.33
C ASP A 137 7.50 5.46 -17.65
N GLU A 138 6.25 5.54 -17.19
CA GLU A 138 5.70 6.71 -16.52
C GLU A 138 6.19 6.82 -15.07
N PHE A 139 6.25 5.70 -14.36
CA PHE A 139 6.41 5.70 -12.90
C PHE A 139 7.58 4.86 -12.36
N ALA A 140 8.07 3.85 -13.09
CA ALA A 140 9.03 2.89 -12.53
C ALA A 140 10.35 3.54 -12.11
N LYS A 141 10.79 4.58 -12.83
CA LYS A 141 12.02 5.34 -12.52
C LYS A 141 11.95 6.11 -11.18
N PHE A 142 10.75 6.31 -10.63
CA PHE A 142 10.56 6.97 -9.35
C PHE A 142 10.48 5.99 -8.18
N ALA A 143 10.54 4.67 -8.42
CA ALA A 143 10.68 3.70 -7.33
C ALA A 143 12.13 3.58 -6.86
N GLY A 144 12.32 3.52 -5.55
CA GLY A 144 13.62 3.33 -4.91
C GLY A 144 13.52 3.32 -3.40
N PRO A 145 14.64 3.12 -2.68
CA PRO A 145 14.67 3.12 -1.22
C PRO A 145 13.98 4.36 -0.61
N GLY A 146 12.82 4.14 0.01
CA GLY A 146 12.01 5.17 0.67
C GLY A 146 10.71 5.55 -0.06
N ASN A 147 10.53 5.14 -1.31
CA ASN A 147 9.42 5.53 -2.19
C ASN A 147 9.13 4.43 -3.24
N PHE A 148 8.05 3.65 -3.11
CA PHE A 148 7.75 2.49 -3.98
C PHE A 148 6.35 2.53 -4.62
N ASN A 149 6.23 1.96 -5.82
CA ASN A 149 4.93 1.73 -6.45
C ASN A 149 4.19 0.58 -5.74
N ASP A 150 2.88 0.75 -5.53
CA ASP A 150 2.01 -0.22 -4.88
C ASP A 150 0.98 -0.78 -5.89
N PRO A 151 1.19 -2.01 -6.41
CA PRO A 151 0.22 -2.74 -7.22
C PRO A 151 -0.93 -3.36 -6.40
N ASP A 152 -1.12 -2.96 -5.15
CA ASP A 152 -2.09 -3.46 -4.18
C ASP A 152 -1.71 -4.79 -3.52
N MET A 153 -2.55 -5.26 -2.60
CA MET A 153 -2.29 -6.39 -1.71
C MET A 153 -2.02 -7.73 -2.41
N LEU A 154 -1.29 -8.61 -1.72
CA LEU A 154 -1.23 -10.04 -2.02
C LEU A 154 -2.55 -10.70 -1.60
N VAL A 155 -3.22 -11.38 -2.54
CA VAL A 155 -4.46 -12.14 -2.28
C VAL A 155 -4.20 -13.65 -2.13
N ILE A 156 -2.93 -14.01 -1.92
CA ILE A 156 -2.43 -15.38 -1.74
C ILE A 156 -3.01 -15.99 -0.46
N GLY A 157 -3.51 -17.23 -0.56
CA GLY A 157 -4.12 -17.95 0.57
C GLY A 157 -5.64 -17.81 0.65
N ASN A 158 -6.23 -16.91 -0.12
CA ASN A 158 -7.67 -16.86 -0.33
C ASN A 158 -8.13 -17.91 -1.37
N SER A 159 -9.44 -17.99 -1.61
CA SER A 159 -10.05 -18.95 -2.55
C SER A 159 -9.94 -18.58 -4.03
N GLY A 160 -9.49 -17.37 -4.37
CA GLY A 160 -9.57 -16.84 -5.73
C GLY A 160 -8.42 -17.21 -6.67
N LEU A 161 -7.32 -17.76 -6.13
CA LEU A 161 -6.13 -18.15 -6.89
C LEU A 161 -5.81 -19.64 -6.71
N THR A 162 -5.34 -20.28 -7.78
CA THR A 162 -4.64 -21.56 -7.67
C THR A 162 -3.25 -21.37 -7.07
N VAL A 163 -2.62 -22.46 -6.63
CA VAL A 163 -1.23 -22.44 -6.12
C VAL A 163 -0.26 -21.84 -7.14
N ASP A 164 -0.40 -22.21 -8.42
CA ASP A 164 0.48 -21.69 -9.47
C ASP A 164 0.24 -20.21 -9.75
N GLN A 165 -1.02 -19.75 -9.72
CA GLN A 165 -1.35 -18.33 -9.85
C GLN A 165 -0.82 -17.51 -8.67
N ALA A 166 -0.89 -18.05 -7.45
CA ALA A 166 -0.30 -17.42 -6.26
C ALA A 166 1.23 -17.31 -6.37
N ARG A 167 1.91 -18.33 -6.90
CA ARG A 167 3.35 -18.26 -7.20
C ARG A 167 3.66 -17.13 -8.18
N VAL A 168 2.83 -16.97 -9.22
CA VAL A 168 3.00 -15.86 -10.18
C VAL A 168 2.81 -14.51 -9.50
N GLN A 169 1.78 -14.32 -8.67
CA GLN A 169 1.59 -13.05 -7.95
C GLN A 169 2.81 -12.72 -7.08
N MET A 170 3.27 -13.67 -6.27
CA MET A 170 4.44 -13.46 -5.39
C MET A 170 5.70 -13.10 -6.18
N ALA A 171 5.98 -13.82 -7.27
CA ALA A 171 7.16 -13.58 -8.10
C ALA A 171 7.10 -12.21 -8.77
N VAL A 172 5.96 -11.83 -9.36
CA VAL A 172 5.83 -10.55 -10.08
C VAL A 172 5.87 -9.37 -9.11
N TRP A 173 5.18 -9.43 -7.97
CA TRP A 173 5.27 -8.37 -6.95
C TRP A 173 6.71 -8.21 -6.44
N SER A 174 7.44 -9.32 -6.30
CA SER A 174 8.85 -9.27 -5.89
C SER A 174 9.73 -8.60 -6.95
N ILE A 175 9.54 -8.91 -8.24
CA ILE A 175 10.24 -8.26 -9.36
C ILE A 175 9.91 -6.76 -9.42
N LEU A 176 8.67 -6.38 -9.14
CA LEU A 176 8.23 -4.99 -9.16
C LEU A 176 8.76 -4.16 -7.97
N ALA A 177 9.51 -4.75 -7.04
CA ALA A 177 9.89 -4.14 -5.77
C ALA A 177 8.66 -3.60 -4.99
N ALA A 178 7.54 -4.31 -5.09
CA ALA A 178 6.27 -3.91 -4.50
C ALA A 178 6.23 -4.18 -2.98
N PRO A 179 5.37 -3.47 -2.22
CA PRO A 179 5.01 -3.86 -0.87
C PRO A 179 4.42 -5.29 -0.84
N LEU A 180 4.93 -6.14 0.05
CA LEU A 180 4.37 -7.49 0.27
C LEU A 180 3.33 -7.47 1.40
N ILE A 181 2.20 -6.78 1.15
CA ILE A 181 1.11 -6.63 2.11
C ILE A 181 0.09 -7.76 1.89
N MET A 182 -0.03 -8.69 2.83
CA MET A 182 -0.98 -9.80 2.73
C MET A 182 -2.38 -9.39 3.16
N SER A 183 -3.39 -9.84 2.41
CA SER A 183 -4.80 -9.75 2.80
C SER A 183 -5.46 -11.12 2.68
N ALA A 184 -5.35 -11.92 3.74
CA ALA A 184 -5.89 -13.27 3.83
C ALA A 184 -6.10 -13.67 5.30
N ASP A 185 -6.94 -14.67 5.56
CA ASP A 185 -7.11 -15.23 6.89
C ASP A 185 -5.90 -16.12 7.25
N LEU A 186 -5.00 -15.59 8.09
CA LEU A 186 -3.80 -16.29 8.54
C LEU A 186 -4.11 -17.49 9.46
N SER A 187 -5.29 -17.53 10.09
CA SER A 187 -5.66 -18.60 11.04
C SER A 187 -6.02 -19.92 10.34
N THR A 188 -6.42 -19.84 9.06
CA THR A 188 -6.89 -20.99 8.27
C THR A 188 -6.08 -21.23 7.00
N MET A 189 -4.95 -20.52 6.83
CA MET A 189 -4.12 -20.58 5.63
C MET A 189 -3.53 -21.98 5.39
N LYS A 190 -3.74 -22.51 4.18
CA LYS A 190 -3.21 -23.82 3.80
C LYS A 190 -1.67 -23.80 3.66
N PRO A 191 -0.98 -24.91 3.97
CA PRO A 191 0.48 -24.99 3.95
C PRO A 191 1.13 -24.56 2.63
N GLU A 192 0.53 -24.92 1.50
CA GLU A 192 1.05 -24.62 0.16
C GLU A 192 1.11 -23.11 -0.15
N PHE A 193 0.14 -22.32 0.35
CA PHE A 193 0.16 -20.86 0.19
C PHE A 193 1.08 -20.18 1.21
N LYS A 194 1.16 -20.75 2.42
CA LYS A 194 2.10 -20.30 3.44
C LYS A 194 3.55 -20.47 2.97
N GLU A 195 3.87 -21.55 2.29
CA GLU A 195 5.20 -21.79 1.71
C GLU A 195 5.58 -20.70 0.70
N ILE A 196 4.64 -20.28 -0.16
CA ILE A 196 4.85 -19.21 -1.13
C ILE A 196 5.16 -17.88 -0.42
N LEU A 197 4.34 -17.51 0.56
CA LEU A 197 4.46 -16.24 1.30
C LEU A 197 5.71 -16.18 2.19
N LEU A 198 6.23 -17.33 2.63
CA LEU A 198 7.41 -17.42 3.50
C LEU A 198 8.70 -17.78 2.75
N ASN A 199 8.66 -17.87 1.42
CA ASN A 199 9.82 -18.23 0.61
C ASN A 199 10.93 -17.17 0.77
N ARG A 200 12.03 -17.54 1.43
CA ARG A 200 13.11 -16.61 1.78
C ARG A 200 13.89 -16.10 0.57
N ASP A 201 14.03 -16.90 -0.47
CA ASP A 201 14.76 -16.50 -1.67
C ASP A 201 13.97 -15.46 -2.46
N VAL A 202 12.65 -15.63 -2.57
CA VAL A 202 11.76 -14.68 -3.24
C VAL A 202 11.62 -13.38 -2.43
N ILE A 203 11.52 -13.48 -1.10
CA ILE A 203 11.55 -12.29 -0.22
C ILE A 203 12.89 -11.56 -0.36
N ALA A 204 14.03 -12.27 -0.46
CA ALA A 204 15.32 -11.64 -0.63
C ALA A 204 15.43 -10.85 -1.94
N VAL A 205 14.80 -11.32 -3.03
CA VAL A 205 14.69 -10.55 -4.28
C VAL A 205 13.88 -9.28 -4.06
N ASN A 206 12.72 -9.37 -3.39
CA ASN A 206 11.89 -8.20 -3.10
C ASN A 206 12.58 -7.18 -2.19
N GLN A 207 13.36 -7.65 -1.22
CA GLN A 207 14.07 -6.84 -0.23
C GLN A 207 15.50 -6.48 -0.65
N ASP A 208 15.82 -6.57 -1.95
CA ASP A 208 17.13 -6.16 -2.46
C ASP A 208 17.41 -4.69 -2.12
N VAL A 209 18.61 -4.43 -1.60
CA VAL A 209 18.98 -3.11 -1.06
C VAL A 209 19.08 -2.02 -2.14
N LEU A 210 19.21 -2.38 -3.42
CA LEU A 210 19.17 -1.39 -4.49
C LEU A 210 17.76 -0.84 -4.69
N GLY A 211 16.72 -1.58 -4.29
CA GLY A 211 15.32 -1.17 -4.39
C GLY A 211 14.88 -0.81 -5.81
N LYS A 212 15.54 -1.37 -6.84
CA LYS A 212 15.24 -1.07 -8.24
C LYS A 212 14.11 -1.95 -8.74
N GLN A 213 12.97 -1.34 -9.02
CA GLN A 213 11.85 -2.00 -9.66
C GLN A 213 12.27 -2.64 -11.00
N GLY A 214 11.95 -3.91 -11.19
CA GLY A 214 12.10 -4.62 -12.46
C GLY A 214 11.08 -4.16 -13.51
N LEU A 215 11.43 -4.37 -14.78
CA LEU A 215 10.63 -3.95 -15.94
C LEU A 215 10.22 -5.16 -16.78
N ARG A 216 9.08 -5.06 -17.44
CA ARG A 216 8.72 -5.97 -18.54
C ARG A 216 9.57 -5.59 -19.76
N VAL A 217 10.49 -6.46 -20.14
CA VAL A 217 11.45 -6.23 -21.22
C VAL A 217 11.09 -6.93 -22.54
N TRP A 218 10.03 -7.74 -22.53
CA TRP A 218 9.58 -8.47 -23.72
C TRP A 218 8.08 -8.77 -23.65
N THR A 219 7.39 -8.64 -24.77
CA THR A 219 6.02 -9.08 -25.02
C THR A 219 5.94 -9.85 -26.34
N SER A 220 4.89 -10.66 -26.51
CA SER A 220 4.67 -11.37 -27.78
C SER A 220 4.41 -10.43 -28.96
N ASP A 221 3.95 -9.20 -28.70
CA ASP A 221 3.69 -8.20 -29.74
C ASP A 221 4.97 -7.55 -30.27
N ASP A 222 6.09 -7.66 -29.54
CA ASP A 222 7.42 -7.15 -29.95
C ASP A 222 8.05 -7.95 -31.11
N LYS A 223 7.37 -9.00 -31.59
CA LYS A 223 7.79 -9.82 -32.75
C LYS A 223 7.22 -9.33 -34.09
N LYS A 224 6.57 -8.17 -34.14
CA LYS A 224 6.10 -7.53 -35.39
C LYS A 224 6.99 -6.37 -35.78
#